data_AF-A0A4Q3YSU5-F1
#
_entry.id   AF-A0A4Q3YSU5-F1
#
_cell.length_a   1.000
_cell.length_b   1.000
_cell.length_c   1.000
_cell.angle_alpha   90.00
_cell.angle_beta   90.00
_cell.angle_gamma   90.00
#
_symmetry.space_group_name_H-M   'P 1'
#
loop_
_entity.id
_entity.type
_entity.pdbx_description
1 polymer ?
#
loop_
_entity_poly.entity_id
_entity_poly.type
_entity_poly.pdbx_seq_one_letter_code
_entity_poly.pdbx_strand_id
1 'polypeptide(L)'
;MIARWTDLLRRMGRLDDPIQRDRLGRAMADAVAARAVVEAAAQAVEEALDAPPDHVERAVAHGLMAREAVEGACTRILALCERRLGMAAHDTRGPVDQMRRDLSLFLRQAGPDAKLDRALRTAQDVGPGGLR
;
A
#
# COMPACT_ATOMS: atom_id res chain seq x y z
N MET A 1 -0.91 -5.96 9.52
CA MET A 1 0.30 -6.76 9.25
C MET A 1 1.49 -6.36 10.13
N ILE A 2 2.04 -5.15 10.01
CA ILE A 2 3.28 -4.71 10.70
C ILE A 2 3.21 -4.91 12.23
N ALA A 3 2.09 -4.55 12.87
CA ALA A 3 1.89 -4.76 14.31
C ALA A 3 2.00 -6.25 14.72
N ARG A 4 1.35 -7.14 13.97
CA ARG A 4 1.40 -8.60 14.23
C ARG A 4 2.79 -9.18 14.01
N TRP A 5 3.51 -8.69 12.99
CA TRP A 5 4.91 -9.05 12.76
C TRP A 5 5.80 -8.58 13.92
N THR A 6 5.62 -7.35 14.40
CA THR A 6 6.36 -6.78 15.54
C THR A 6 6.14 -7.62 16.81
N ASP A 7 4.89 -8.00 17.09
CA ASP A 7 4.56 -8.83 18.26
C ASP A 7 5.20 -10.22 18.17
N LEU A 8 5.22 -10.82 16.98
CA LEU A 8 5.86 -12.12 16.76
C LEU A 8 7.38 -12.05 16.96
N LEU A 9 8.03 -11.00 16.45
CA LEU A 9 9.46 -10.76 16.71
C LEU A 9 9.74 -10.58 18.20
N ARG A 10 8.88 -9.87 18.92
CA ARG A 10 8.99 -9.71 20.38
C ARG A 10 8.92 -11.04 21.10
N ARG A 11 7.94 -11.89 20.75
CA ARG A 11 7.79 -13.24 21.34
C ARG A 11 8.97 -14.16 21.06
N MET A 12 9.61 -14.03 19.91
CA MET A 12 10.82 -14.78 19.57
C MET A 12 12.10 -14.20 20.19
N GLY A 13 12.04 -13.07 20.92
CA GLY A 13 13.23 -12.38 21.43
C GLY A 13 14.12 -11.77 20.34
N ARG A 14 13.55 -11.45 19.17
CA ARG A 14 14.28 -10.99 17.98
C ARG A 14 13.96 -9.55 17.58
N LEU A 15 13.25 -8.80 18.43
CA LEU A 15 12.86 -7.43 18.11
C LEU A 15 14.07 -6.47 18.05
N ASP A 16 15.11 -6.73 18.83
CA ASP A 16 16.32 -5.90 18.89
C ASP A 16 17.40 -6.29 17.89
N ASP A 17 17.18 -7.34 17.11
CA ASP A 17 18.07 -7.73 16.01
C ASP A 17 18.16 -6.59 14.97
N PRO A 18 19.35 -6.03 14.67
CA PRO A 18 19.49 -4.87 13.79
C PRO A 18 18.92 -5.10 12.38
N ILE A 19 19.02 -6.33 11.90
CA ILE A 19 18.57 -6.76 10.59
C ILE A 19 17.03 -6.85 10.55
N GLN A 20 16.37 -7.21 11.66
CA GLN A 20 14.91 -7.12 11.81
C GLN A 20 14.43 -5.67 11.92
N ARG A 21 15.14 -4.84 12.68
CA ARG A 21 14.83 -3.41 12.86
C ARG A 21 14.88 -2.63 11.55
N ASP A 22 15.90 -2.83 10.72
CA ASP A 22 15.99 -2.22 9.38
C ASP A 22 14.74 -2.53 8.54
N ARG A 23 14.29 -3.79 8.54
CA ARG A 23 13.13 -4.19 7.72
C ARG A 23 11.80 -3.71 8.27
N LEU A 24 11.63 -3.71 9.59
CA LEU A 24 10.48 -3.07 10.20
C LEU A 24 10.45 -1.57 9.87
N GLY A 25 11.61 -0.91 9.88
CA GLY A 25 11.75 0.48 9.46
C GLY A 25 11.32 0.71 8.01
N ARG A 26 11.79 -0.12 7.08
CA ARG A 26 11.37 -0.07 5.66
C ARG A 26 9.86 -0.29 5.50
N ALA A 27 9.31 -1.29 6.17
CA ALA A 27 7.87 -1.57 6.10
C ALA A 27 7.04 -0.42 6.70
N MET A 28 7.53 0.21 7.77
CA MET A 28 6.89 1.39 8.36
C MET A 28 6.96 2.58 7.40
N ALA A 29 8.09 2.84 6.77
CA ALA A 29 8.25 3.90 5.78
C ALA A 29 7.30 3.71 4.59
N ASP A 30 7.20 2.49 4.06
CA ASP A 30 6.24 2.13 3.01
C ASP A 30 4.78 2.40 3.45
N ALA A 31 4.43 2.03 4.69
CA ALA A 31 3.09 2.27 5.23
C ALA A 31 2.77 3.76 5.44
N VAL A 32 3.74 4.55 5.90
CA VAL A 32 3.61 6.01 6.06
C VAL A 32 3.42 6.68 4.69
N ALA A 33 4.23 6.29 3.70
CA ALA A 33 4.09 6.81 2.34
C ALA A 33 2.75 6.43 1.72
N ALA A 34 2.31 5.17 1.86
CA ALA A 34 1.01 4.72 1.38
C ALA A 34 -0.14 5.49 2.02
N ARG A 35 -0.08 5.76 3.33
CA ARG A 35 -1.08 6.58 4.03
C ARG A 35 -1.13 7.99 3.46
N ALA A 36 0.02 8.65 3.30
CA ALA A 36 0.06 10.02 2.77
C ALA A 36 -0.55 10.13 1.37
N VAL A 37 -0.33 9.13 0.52
CA VAL A 37 -0.92 9.08 -0.82
C VAL A 37 -2.43 8.87 -0.79
N VAL A 38 -2.93 8.02 0.13
CA VAL A 38 -4.39 7.85 0.33
C VAL A 38 -5.05 9.13 0.82
N GLU A 39 -4.43 9.81 1.79
CA GLU A 39 -4.93 11.08 2.33
C GLU A 39 -4.98 12.17 1.25
N ALA A 40 -3.93 12.27 0.43
CA ALA A 40 -3.90 13.21 -0.70
C ALA A 40 -4.99 12.93 -1.75
N ALA A 41 -5.22 11.65 -2.07
CA ALA A 41 -6.29 11.27 -3.00
C ALA A 41 -7.69 11.51 -2.41
N ALA A 42 -7.88 11.27 -1.11
CA ALA A 42 -9.14 11.57 -0.43
C ALA A 42 -9.45 13.07 -0.48
N GLN A 43 -8.45 13.91 -0.18
CA GLN A 43 -8.58 15.36 -0.27
C GLN A 43 -8.95 15.80 -1.69
N ALA A 44 -8.26 15.28 -2.73
CA ALA A 44 -8.59 15.61 -4.12
C ALA A 44 -10.03 15.22 -4.51
N VAL A 45 -10.55 14.11 -3.98
CA VAL A 45 -11.94 13.68 -4.20
C VAL A 45 -12.93 14.61 -3.49
N GLU A 46 -12.63 15.02 -2.25
CA GLU A 46 -13.47 15.96 -1.49
C GLU A 46 -13.55 17.33 -2.17
N GLU A 47 -12.42 17.83 -2.69
CA GLU A 47 -12.35 19.11 -3.42
C GLU A 47 -13.07 19.06 -4.78
N ALA A 48 -13.27 17.86 -5.35
CA ALA A 48 -13.91 17.68 -6.64
C ALA A 48 -15.44 17.54 -6.60
N LEU A 49 -16.09 17.50 -5.42
CA LEU A 49 -17.52 17.19 -5.28
C LEU A 49 -18.45 18.09 -6.12
N ASP A 50 -18.12 19.37 -6.26
CA ASP A 50 -18.86 20.36 -7.06
C ASP A 50 -17.99 20.98 -8.17
N ALA A 51 -16.88 20.33 -8.51
CA ALA A 51 -15.92 20.86 -9.47
C ALA A 51 -16.33 20.55 -10.93
N PRO A 52 -15.78 21.27 -11.92
CA PRO A 52 -16.03 20.96 -13.32
C PRO A 52 -15.55 19.54 -13.69
N PRO A 53 -16.10 18.92 -14.76
CA PRO A 53 -15.83 17.52 -15.08
C PRO A 53 -14.35 17.15 -15.25
N ASP A 54 -13.52 18.09 -15.71
CA ASP A 54 -12.08 17.88 -15.87
C ASP A 54 -11.36 17.71 -14.52
N HIS A 55 -11.78 18.44 -13.48
CA HIS A 55 -11.26 18.30 -12.12
C HIS A 55 -11.71 16.99 -11.49
N VAL A 56 -12.95 16.56 -11.74
CA VAL A 56 -13.44 15.25 -11.32
C VAL A 56 -12.60 14.13 -11.93
N GLU A 57 -12.29 14.18 -13.23
CA GLU A 57 -11.43 13.17 -13.85
C GLU A 57 -10.00 13.18 -13.29
N ARG A 58 -9.44 14.36 -12.94
CA ARG A 58 -8.14 14.44 -12.26
C ARG A 58 -8.16 13.80 -10.88
N ALA A 59 -9.21 14.04 -10.09
CA ALA A 59 -9.38 13.40 -8.78
C ALA A 59 -9.54 11.88 -8.91
N VAL A 60 -10.27 11.40 -9.92
CA VAL A 60 -10.36 9.97 -10.25
C VAL A 60 -8.98 9.41 -10.61
N ALA A 61 -8.23 10.07 -11.48
CA ALA A 61 -6.88 9.65 -11.85
C ALA A 61 -5.94 9.58 -10.64
N HIS A 62 -5.99 10.58 -9.76
CA HIS A 62 -5.23 10.60 -8.51
C HIS A 62 -5.60 9.41 -7.61
N GLY A 63 -6.89 9.11 -7.43
CA GLY A 63 -7.34 7.93 -6.69
C GLY A 63 -6.85 6.60 -7.27
N LEU A 64 -6.83 6.48 -8.61
CA LEU A 64 -6.32 5.28 -9.28
C LEU A 64 -4.80 5.12 -9.13
N MET A 65 -4.04 6.21 -9.18
CA MET A 65 -2.59 6.20 -8.89
C MET A 65 -2.30 5.93 -7.41
N ALA A 66 -3.13 6.43 -6.51
CA ALA A 66 -3.02 6.14 -5.08
C ALA A 66 -3.20 4.64 -4.81
N ARG A 67 -4.20 4.02 -5.44
CA ARG A 67 -4.40 2.57 -5.38
C ARG A 67 -3.16 1.80 -5.85
N GLU A 68 -2.56 2.19 -6.97
CA GLU A 68 -1.32 1.58 -7.50
C GLU A 68 -0.15 1.69 -6.50
N ALA A 69 0.05 2.87 -5.93
CA ALA A 69 1.11 3.11 -4.94
C ALA A 69 0.91 2.26 -3.67
N VAL A 70 -0.33 2.16 -3.18
CA VAL A 70 -0.70 1.35 -2.01
C VAL A 70 -0.48 -0.14 -2.30
N GLU A 71 -0.91 -0.63 -3.46
CA GLU A 71 -0.71 -2.01 -3.89
C GLU A 71 0.79 -2.38 -3.93
N GLY A 72 1.63 -1.50 -4.49
CA GLY A 72 3.08 -1.65 -4.46
C GLY A 72 3.66 -1.68 -3.04
N ALA A 73 3.19 -0.81 -2.15
CA ALA A 73 3.62 -0.79 -0.75
C ALA A 73 3.23 -2.08 -0.02
N CYS A 74 2.00 -2.55 -0.18
CA CYS A 74 1.53 -3.81 0.37
C CYS A 74 2.37 -5.00 -0.09
N THR A 75 2.70 -5.06 -1.38
CA THR A 75 3.56 -6.11 -1.96
C THR A 75 4.95 -6.11 -1.33
N ARG A 76 5.58 -4.93 -1.19
CA ARG A 76 6.90 -4.81 -0.54
C ARG A 76 6.87 -5.22 0.94
N ILE A 77 5.85 -4.78 1.68
CA ILE A 77 5.66 -5.13 3.09
C ILE A 77 5.47 -6.64 3.28
N LEU A 78 4.65 -7.28 2.44
CA LEU A 78 4.48 -8.74 2.45
C LEU A 78 5.81 -9.46 2.23
N ALA A 79 6.57 -9.07 1.21
CA ALA A 79 7.85 -9.69 0.90
C ALA A 79 8.89 -9.48 2.03
N LEU A 80 8.89 -8.33 2.70
CA LEU A 80 9.74 -8.08 3.88
C LEU A 80 9.36 -9.00 5.05
N CYS A 81 8.06 -9.17 5.31
CA CYS A 81 7.53 -10.01 6.37
C CYS A 81 7.86 -11.50 6.15
N GLU A 82 7.55 -12.03 4.96
CA GLU A 82 7.77 -13.45 4.62
C GLU A 82 9.26 -13.82 4.69
N ARG A 83 10.15 -13.00 4.12
CA ARG A 83 11.61 -13.23 4.18
C ARG A 83 12.18 -13.22 5.59
N ARG A 84 11.47 -12.67 6.58
CA ARG A 84 11.97 -12.51 7.95
C ARG A 84 11.46 -13.55 8.92
N LEU A 85 10.20 -13.90 8.79
CA LEU A 85 9.56 -14.89 9.63
C LEU A 85 9.80 -16.30 9.10
N GLY A 86 10.11 -16.46 7.81
CA GLY A 86 10.31 -17.77 7.20
C GLY A 86 9.09 -18.66 7.42
N MET A 87 9.29 -19.89 7.89
CA MET A 87 8.20 -20.82 8.17
C MET A 87 7.16 -20.28 9.16
N ALA A 88 7.55 -19.40 10.10
CA ALA A 88 6.61 -18.81 11.06
C ALA A 88 5.58 -17.87 10.41
N ALA A 89 5.83 -17.36 9.19
CA ALA A 89 4.81 -16.62 8.42
C ALA A 89 3.70 -17.51 7.86
N HIS A 90 3.92 -18.83 7.82
CA HIS A 90 3.03 -19.82 7.22
C HIS A 90 2.38 -20.76 8.26
N ASP A 91 2.52 -20.45 9.54
CA ASP A 91 1.72 -21.09 10.58
C ASP A 91 0.25 -20.73 10.36
N THR A 92 -0.54 -21.70 9.90
CA THR A 92 -1.94 -21.52 9.49
C THR A 92 -2.86 -21.08 10.64
N ARG A 93 -2.41 -21.24 11.89
CA ARG A 93 -3.11 -20.76 13.09
C ARG A 93 -2.56 -19.42 13.59
N GLY A 94 -1.48 -18.93 12.98
CA GLY A 94 -0.81 -17.70 13.34
C GLY A 94 -1.50 -16.44 12.79
N PRO A 95 -1.52 -15.32 13.53
CA PRO A 95 -2.18 -14.08 13.12
C PRO A 95 -1.54 -13.41 11.90
N VAL A 96 -0.31 -13.80 11.54
CA VAL A 96 0.39 -13.30 10.35
C VAL A 96 -0.09 -14.00 9.09
N ASP A 97 -0.30 -15.33 9.12
CA ASP A 97 -0.73 -16.08 7.93
C ASP A 97 -2.10 -15.62 7.43
N GLN A 98 -3.05 -15.40 8.34
CA GLN A 98 -4.38 -14.89 7.98
C GLN A 98 -4.28 -13.56 7.22
N MET A 99 -3.62 -12.55 7.80
CA MET A 99 -3.45 -11.25 7.14
C MET A 99 -2.69 -11.35 5.81
N ARG A 100 -1.73 -12.27 5.73
CA ARG A 100 -0.91 -12.49 4.53
C ARG A 100 -1.77 -13.05 3.41
N ARG A 101 -2.60 -14.06 3.69
CA ARG A 101 -3.54 -14.65 2.71
C ARG A 101 -4.59 -13.63 2.26
N ASP A 102 -5.19 -12.93 3.20
CA ASP A 102 -6.25 -11.94 2.89
C ASP A 102 -5.70 -10.80 2.02
N LEU A 103 -4.55 -10.23 2.40
CA LEU A 103 -3.91 -9.19 1.61
C LEU A 103 -3.45 -9.72 0.25
N SER A 104 -2.85 -10.91 0.20
CA SER A 104 -2.43 -11.52 -1.07
C SER A 104 -3.60 -11.77 -2.03
N LEU A 105 -4.80 -12.05 -1.51
CA LEU A 105 -6.02 -12.15 -2.31
C LEU A 105 -6.49 -10.77 -2.76
N PHE A 106 -6.52 -9.80 -1.84
CA PHE A 106 -6.95 -8.43 -2.11
C PHE A 106 -6.12 -7.77 -3.23
N LEU A 107 -4.80 -7.99 -3.26
CA LEU A 107 -3.92 -7.44 -4.30
C LEU A 107 -4.15 -8.05 -5.69
N ARG A 108 -4.94 -9.14 -5.82
CA ARG A 108 -5.26 -9.77 -7.11
C ARG A 108 -6.59 -9.29 -7.70
N GLN A 109 -7.12 -8.16 -7.23
CA GLN A 109 -8.36 -7.60 -7.78
C GLN A 109 -8.23 -7.31 -9.28
N ALA A 110 -9.32 -7.51 -10.02
CA ALA A 110 -9.33 -7.45 -11.48
C ALA A 110 -9.07 -6.04 -12.04
N GLY A 111 -8.39 -6.04 -13.20
CA GLY A 111 -8.14 -4.87 -14.05
C GLY A 111 -7.26 -3.76 -13.46
N PRO A 112 -6.16 -4.06 -12.73
CA PRO A 112 -5.27 -3.02 -12.22
C PRO A 112 -4.62 -2.23 -13.36
N ASP A 113 -4.22 -2.92 -14.43
CA ASP A 113 -3.56 -2.30 -15.59
C ASP A 113 -4.47 -1.33 -16.34
N ALA A 114 -5.72 -1.74 -16.63
CA ALA A 114 -6.70 -0.89 -17.31
C ALA A 114 -7.05 0.37 -16.49
N LYS A 115 -7.06 0.24 -15.16
CA LYS A 115 -7.26 1.37 -14.24
C LYS A 115 -6.07 2.33 -14.27
N LEU A 116 -4.85 1.82 -14.25
CA LEU A 116 -3.65 2.64 -14.29
C LEU A 116 -3.52 3.38 -15.63
N ASP A 117 -3.81 2.70 -16.74
CA ASP A 117 -3.86 3.27 -18.09
C ASP A 117 -4.90 4.41 -18.22
N ARG A 118 -6.08 4.26 -17.62
CA ARG A 118 -7.05 5.37 -17.51
C ARG A 118 -6.47 6.58 -16.77
N ALA A 119 -5.80 6.35 -15.65
CA ALA A 119 -5.19 7.42 -14.88
C ALA A 119 -4.09 8.13 -15.66
N LEU A 120 -3.25 7.36 -16.38
CA LEU A 120 -2.17 7.89 -17.20
C LEU A 120 -2.70 8.80 -18.30
N ARG A 121 -3.77 8.43 -19.00
CA ARG A 121 -4.38 9.28 -20.03
C ARG A 121 -4.74 10.67 -19.51
N THR A 122 -5.28 10.75 -18.29
CA THR A 122 -5.62 12.04 -17.67
C THR A 122 -4.36 12.81 -17.26
N ALA A 123 -3.35 12.11 -16.76
CA ALA A 123 -2.10 12.70 -16.28
C ALA A 123 -1.15 13.16 -17.40
N GLN A 124 -1.25 12.59 -18.61
CA GLN A 124 -0.42 12.98 -19.75
C GLN A 124 -0.58 14.45 -20.13
N ASP A 125 -1.79 14.99 -19.95
CA ASP A 125 -2.11 16.37 -20.32
C ASP A 125 -1.72 17.41 -19.26
N VAL A 126 -1.67 17.00 -17.98
CA VAL A 126 -1.47 17.92 -16.84
C VAL A 126 -0.17 17.70 -16.06
N GLY A 127 0.51 16.57 -16.29
CA GLY A 127 1.70 16.14 -15.55
C GLY A 127 1.42 15.79 -14.08
N PRO A 128 2.42 15.28 -13.34
CA PRO A 128 2.24 14.83 -11.95
C PRO A 128 1.88 15.96 -10.97
N GLY A 129 2.27 17.21 -11.28
CA GLY A 129 1.93 18.38 -10.46
C GLY A 129 0.50 18.89 -10.66
N GLY A 130 -0.14 18.58 -11.78
CA GLY A 130 -1.49 19.03 -12.12
C GLY A 130 -2.61 18.04 -11.74
N LEU A 131 -2.26 16.93 -11.07
CA LEU A 131 -3.20 15.95 -10.52
C LEU A 131 -3.68 16.30 -9.09
N ARG A 132 -3.11 17.35 -8.50
CA ARG A 132 -3.53 17.90 -7.21
C ARG A 132 -4.57 18.98 -7.46
#